data_AF-A0A532TWB0-F1
#
_entry.id   AF-A0A532TWB0-F1
#
_cell.length_a   1.000
_cell.length_b   1.000
_cell.length_c   1.000
_cell.angle_alpha   90.00
_cell.angle_beta   90.00
_cell.angle_gamma   90.00
#
_symmetry.space_group_name_H-M   'P 1'
#
loop_
_entity.id
_entity.type
_entity.pdbx_description
1 polymer ?
#
loop_
_entity_poly.entity_id
_entity_poly.type
_entity_poly.pdbx_seq_one_letter_code
_entity_poly.pdbx_strand_id
1 'polypeptide(L)'
;MVLKQPEHSSLYKTKNTISYKVKILILGSANSGKSLLSSKYTLGFTHSSKYSIGVDISVKDFTLPNGERITDTCWTFAPQARFQNYWSNFFRGALGAIILFDITNPESLKEVKLWVFSVRKHINCIPIILMGNKVDLNYKRAITYEEAKKFAEKEKFAAYIETSVKENVNIIETLELLNEIIYYHIKSGKETFNPLDLDNSFKIKIKNLKLIR
;
A
#
# COMPACT_ATOMS: atom_id res chain seq x y z
N MET A 1 -22.16 -19.55 4.90
CA MET A 1 -21.65 -19.64 3.51
C MET A 1 -20.17 -19.30 3.54
N VAL A 2 -19.31 -20.32 3.61
CA VAL A 2 -17.85 -20.14 3.59
C VAL A 2 -17.47 -19.82 2.15
N LEU A 3 -17.14 -18.56 1.88
CA LEU A 3 -16.55 -18.18 0.61
C LEU A 3 -15.18 -18.86 0.52
N LYS A 4 -15.09 -19.99 -0.19
CA LYS A 4 -13.81 -20.52 -0.65
C LYS A 4 -13.23 -19.50 -1.61
N GLN A 5 -12.23 -18.74 -1.15
CA GLN A 5 -11.41 -17.91 -2.03
C GLN A 5 -10.41 -18.81 -2.76
N PRO A 6 -10.00 -18.46 -3.99
CA PRO A 6 -8.92 -19.15 -4.65
C PRO A 6 -7.66 -18.95 -3.81
N GLU A 7 -7.08 -20.05 -3.34
CA GLU A 7 -5.69 -20.06 -2.91
C GLU A 7 -4.80 -19.69 -4.11
N HIS A 8 -3.53 -19.42 -3.85
CA HIS A 8 -2.46 -19.12 -4.81
C HIS A 8 -2.11 -17.63 -5.00
N SER A 9 -1.21 -17.16 -4.13
CA SER A 9 -0.04 -16.41 -4.60
C SER A 9 0.80 -17.34 -5.48
N SER A 10 0.48 -17.40 -6.77
CA SER A 10 1.17 -18.25 -7.73
C SER A 10 2.12 -17.43 -8.58
N LEU A 11 3.41 -17.74 -8.46
CA LEU A 11 4.41 -17.40 -9.46
C LEU A 11 4.05 -18.15 -10.74
N TYR A 12 3.74 -17.43 -11.82
CA TYR A 12 3.54 -18.04 -13.14
C TYR A 12 4.70 -17.64 -14.04
N LYS A 13 5.48 -18.63 -14.48
CA LYS A 13 6.55 -18.45 -15.47
C LYS A 13 5.99 -18.83 -16.83
N THR A 14 5.82 -17.88 -17.74
CA THR A 14 5.56 -18.18 -19.17
C THR A 14 6.88 -18.17 -19.94
N LYS A 15 6.90 -18.86 -21.09
CA LYS A 15 8.12 -19.34 -21.78
C LYS A 15 9.21 -18.29 -22.12
N ASN A 16 9.01 -16.99 -21.92
CA ASN A 16 10.06 -15.97 -22.08
C ASN A 16 9.97 -14.75 -21.13
N THR A 17 9.03 -14.68 -20.18
CA THR A 17 8.94 -13.57 -19.19
C THR A 17 8.43 -14.08 -17.84
N ILE A 18 9.06 -13.66 -16.73
CA ILE A 18 8.57 -13.93 -15.38
C ILE A 18 7.51 -12.87 -15.03
N SER A 19 6.32 -13.32 -14.66
CA SER A 19 5.21 -12.46 -14.21
C SER A 19 4.88 -12.77 -12.75
N TYR A 20 4.82 -11.73 -11.91
CA TYR A 20 4.50 -11.84 -10.49
C TYR A 20 3.10 -11.28 -10.24
N LYS A 21 2.25 -12.04 -9.56
CA LYS A 21 0.98 -11.51 -9.06
C LYS A 21 1.17 -11.01 -7.65
N VAL A 22 0.92 -9.73 -7.44
CA VAL A 22 1.12 -9.06 -6.15
C VAL A 22 -0.21 -8.62 -5.60
N LYS A 23 -0.51 -8.98 -4.35
CA LYS A 23 -1.68 -8.50 -3.63
C LYS A 23 -1.27 -7.33 -2.74
N ILE A 24 -1.84 -6.16 -2.99
CA ILE A 24 -1.59 -4.92 -2.24
C ILE A 24 -2.85 -4.56 -1.45
N LEU A 25 -2.69 -4.34 -0.14
CA LEU A 25 -3.78 -3.81 0.69
C LEU A 25 -3.76 -2.28 0.66
N ILE A 26 -4.92 -1.64 0.47
CA ILE A 26 -5.09 -0.19 0.63
C ILE A 26 -5.98 0.06 1.85
N LEU A 27 -5.37 0.55 2.92
CA LEU A 27 -5.96 0.69 4.26
C LEU A 27 -5.88 2.15 4.76
N GLY A 28 -6.53 2.45 5.89
CA GLY A 28 -6.53 3.79 6.48
C GLY A 28 -7.92 4.28 6.89
N SER A 29 -7.97 5.47 7.52
CA SER A 29 -9.19 6.04 8.09
C SER A 29 -10.29 6.30 7.07
N ALA A 30 -11.53 6.46 7.53
CA ALA A 30 -12.58 6.99 6.65
C ALA A 30 -12.14 8.35 6.05
N ASN A 31 -12.52 8.59 4.79
CA ASN A 31 -12.21 9.83 4.06
C ASN A 31 -10.72 10.19 3.86
N SER A 32 -9.79 9.25 4.08
CA SER A 32 -8.37 9.45 3.78
C SER A 32 -8.02 9.39 2.29
N GLY A 33 -8.98 9.04 1.42
CA GLY A 33 -8.81 9.03 -0.04
C GLY A 33 -8.50 7.66 -0.67
N LYS A 34 -8.62 6.56 0.08
CA LYS A 34 -8.30 5.18 -0.36
C LYS A 34 -8.95 4.77 -1.69
N SER A 35 -10.27 4.92 -1.81
CA SER A 35 -11.01 4.55 -3.03
C SER A 35 -10.58 5.38 -4.23
N LEU A 36 -10.30 6.67 -4.02
CA LEU A 36 -9.80 7.54 -5.07
C LEU A 36 -8.35 7.17 -5.45
N LEU A 37 -7.50 6.79 -4.49
CA LEU A 37 -6.14 6.31 -4.76
C LEU A 37 -6.18 5.08 -5.66
N SER A 38 -6.97 4.06 -5.29
CA SER A 38 -7.11 2.83 -6.08
C SER A 38 -7.59 3.14 -7.49
N SER A 39 -8.63 3.96 -7.61
CA SER A 39 -9.20 4.36 -8.90
C SER A 39 -8.20 5.12 -9.78
N LYS A 40 -7.42 6.05 -9.20
CA LYS A 40 -6.38 6.80 -9.92
C LYS A 40 -5.23 5.91 -10.34
N TYR A 41 -4.79 5.00 -9.48
CA TYR A 41 -3.70 4.08 -9.80
C TYR A 41 -4.08 3.16 -10.96
N THR A 42 -5.31 2.61 -10.97
CA THR A 42 -5.77 1.64 -11.98
C THR A 42 -6.53 2.26 -13.15
N LEU A 43 -6.46 3.59 -13.34
CA LEU A 43 -7.14 4.26 -14.46
C LEU A 43 -6.67 3.66 -15.79
N GLY A 44 -7.63 3.20 -16.63
CA GLY A 44 -7.35 2.56 -17.92
C GLY A 44 -7.24 1.04 -17.90
N PHE A 45 -7.29 0.40 -16.73
CA PHE A 45 -7.22 -1.07 -16.57
C PHE A 45 -8.31 -1.52 -15.60
N THR A 46 -9.45 -2.02 -16.09
CA THR A 46 -10.54 -2.45 -15.20
C THR A 46 -11.15 -3.79 -15.58
N HIS A 47 -10.78 -4.82 -14.81
CA HIS A 47 -11.76 -5.77 -14.30
C HIS A 47 -12.03 -5.40 -12.83
N SER A 48 -12.95 -4.46 -12.58
CA SER A 48 -13.36 -4.10 -11.22
C SER A 48 -14.43 -5.09 -10.74
N SER A 49 -14.20 -5.76 -9.61
CA SER A 49 -15.22 -6.57 -8.95
C SER A 49 -15.47 -6.01 -7.55
N LYS A 50 -16.64 -5.42 -7.35
CA LYS A 50 -17.08 -4.95 -6.03
C LYS A 50 -17.65 -6.15 -5.27
N TYR A 51 -17.02 -6.51 -4.16
CA TYR A 51 -17.55 -7.56 -3.29
C TYR A 51 -18.53 -6.97 -2.27
N SER A 52 -19.55 -7.75 -1.92
CA SER A 52 -20.66 -7.38 -1.03
C SER A 52 -20.26 -7.01 0.41
N ILE A 53 -18.97 -7.07 0.76
CA ILE A 53 -18.42 -6.92 2.12
C ILE A 53 -17.62 -5.60 2.26
N GLY A 54 -17.71 -4.67 1.30
CA GLY A 54 -17.05 -3.37 1.41
C GLY A 54 -15.56 -3.43 1.07
N VAL A 55 -15.18 -4.33 0.16
CA VAL A 55 -13.84 -4.38 -0.44
C VAL A 55 -13.98 -4.18 -1.95
N ASP A 56 -13.21 -3.23 -2.47
CA ASP A 56 -13.09 -3.02 -3.90
C ASP A 56 -11.77 -3.60 -4.39
N ILE A 57 -11.82 -4.40 -5.46
CA ILE A 57 -10.63 -5.00 -6.06
C ILE A 57 -10.41 -4.39 -7.43
N SER A 58 -9.22 -3.84 -7.63
CA SER A 58 -8.75 -3.33 -8.92
C SER A 58 -7.43 -4.00 -9.32
N VAL A 59 -7.20 -4.15 -10.62
CA VAL A 59 -6.04 -4.86 -11.17
C VAL A 59 -5.23 -3.92 -12.06
N LYS A 60 -3.90 -3.95 -11.96
CA LYS A 60 -3.02 -3.16 -12.83
C LYS A 60 -1.73 -3.92 -13.14
N ASP A 61 -1.35 -3.92 -14.40
CA ASP A 61 -0.03 -4.40 -14.81
C ASP A 61 1.01 -3.28 -14.72
N PHE A 62 2.20 -3.64 -14.27
CA PHE A 62 3.36 -2.79 -14.09
C PHE A 62 4.60 -3.54 -14.58
N THR A 63 5.55 -2.83 -15.19
CA THR A 63 6.83 -3.42 -15.61
C THR A 63 7.95 -2.80 -14.79
N LEU A 64 8.69 -3.64 -14.07
CA LEU A 64 9.84 -3.23 -13.27
C LEU A 64 10.96 -2.69 -14.16
N PRO A 65 11.89 -1.89 -13.61
CA PRO A 65 13.06 -1.38 -14.36
C PRO A 65 13.93 -2.48 -15.00
N ASN A 66 13.92 -3.68 -14.44
CA ASN A 66 14.64 -4.84 -14.98
C ASN A 66 13.87 -5.60 -16.08
N GLY A 67 12.70 -5.11 -16.50
CA GLY A 67 11.86 -5.71 -17.54
C GLY A 67 10.92 -6.82 -17.07
N GLU A 68 10.98 -7.24 -15.80
CA GLU A 68 10.03 -8.21 -15.25
C GLU A 68 8.65 -7.58 -15.02
N ARG A 69 7.59 -8.37 -15.16
CA ARG A 69 6.20 -7.88 -15.09
C ARG A 69 5.57 -8.21 -13.75
N ILE A 70 4.87 -7.24 -13.17
CA ILE A 70 4.04 -7.40 -11.99
C ILE A 70 2.59 -7.12 -12.37
N THR A 71 1.67 -7.97 -11.92
CA THR A 71 0.23 -7.73 -11.95
C THR A 71 -0.24 -7.49 -10.52
N ASP A 72 -0.55 -6.25 -10.21
CA ASP A 72 -1.09 -5.85 -8.93
C ASP A 72 -2.57 -6.17 -8.83
N THR A 73 -2.98 -6.70 -7.70
CA THR A 73 -4.36 -6.74 -7.24
C THR A 73 -4.47 -5.85 -6.00
N CYS A 74 -5.09 -4.69 -6.15
CA CYS A 74 -5.29 -3.73 -5.09
C CYS A 74 -6.61 -4.03 -4.36
N TRP A 75 -6.52 -4.33 -3.08
CA TRP A 75 -7.67 -4.60 -2.21
C TRP A 75 -7.94 -3.37 -1.36
N THR A 76 -8.85 -2.52 -1.82
CA THR A 76 -9.23 -1.29 -1.13
C THR A 76 -10.30 -1.59 -0.10
N PHE A 77 -9.95 -1.34 1.17
CA PHE A 77 -10.81 -1.65 2.30
C PHE A 77 -11.67 -0.45 2.67
N ALA A 78 -13.00 -0.60 2.64
CA ALA A 78 -13.90 0.36 3.28
C ALA A 78 -14.18 -0.14 4.70
N PRO A 79 -13.59 0.46 5.75
CA PRO A 79 -13.79 -0.01 7.10
C PRO A 79 -15.25 0.09 7.52
N GLN A 80 -15.91 -1.05 7.70
CA GLN A 80 -17.08 -1.17 8.55
C GLN A 80 -16.67 -1.98 9.79
N ALA A 81 -16.78 -1.36 10.97
CA ALA A 81 -16.33 -1.95 12.24
C ALA A 81 -16.91 -3.36 12.48
N ARG A 82 -18.14 -3.63 12.02
CA ARG A 82 -18.79 -4.95 12.15
C ARG A 82 -18.06 -6.09 11.44
N PHE A 83 -17.15 -5.79 10.51
CA PHE A 83 -16.41 -6.79 9.75
C PHE A 83 -14.95 -6.99 10.22
N GLN A 84 -14.55 -6.38 11.33
CA GLN A 84 -13.20 -6.52 11.91
C GLN A 84 -12.77 -7.98 12.11
N ASN A 85 -13.69 -8.83 12.57
CA ASN A 85 -13.42 -10.27 12.79
C ASN A 85 -13.06 -11.03 11.50
N TYR A 86 -13.36 -10.47 10.33
CA TYR A 86 -13.08 -11.08 9.04
C TYR A 86 -11.84 -10.51 8.34
N TRP A 87 -11.19 -9.49 8.91
CA TRP A 87 -10.03 -8.83 8.30
C TRP A 87 -8.88 -9.79 8.01
N SER A 88 -8.67 -10.78 8.87
CA SER A 88 -7.65 -11.83 8.69
C SER A 88 -7.75 -12.52 7.34
N ASN A 89 -8.96 -12.83 6.87
CA ASN A 89 -9.20 -13.47 5.58
C ASN A 89 -8.83 -12.54 4.41
N PHE A 90 -9.04 -11.24 4.57
CA PHE A 90 -8.72 -10.27 3.53
C PHE A 90 -7.23 -9.94 3.47
N PHE A 91 -6.51 -10.00 4.61
CA PHE A 91 -5.07 -9.70 4.66
C PHE A 91 -4.21 -10.87 4.16
N ARG A 92 -4.69 -12.11 4.30
CA ARG A 92 -3.96 -13.31 3.87
C ARG A 92 -3.49 -13.19 2.41
N GLY A 93 -2.23 -13.54 2.19
CA GLY A 93 -1.59 -13.52 0.87
C GLY A 93 -1.22 -12.14 0.35
N ALA A 94 -1.42 -11.06 1.12
CA ALA A 94 -0.88 -9.75 0.77
C ALA A 94 0.65 -9.77 0.82
N LEU A 95 1.29 -9.12 -0.15
CA LEU A 95 2.74 -9.00 -0.24
C LEU A 95 3.21 -7.57 0.03
N GLY A 96 2.30 -6.60 0.03
CA GLY A 96 2.57 -5.23 0.45
C GLY A 96 1.30 -4.51 0.87
N ALA A 97 1.46 -3.35 1.52
CA ALA A 97 0.33 -2.53 1.93
C ALA A 97 0.64 -1.04 1.85
N ILE A 98 -0.41 -0.26 1.63
CA ILE A 98 -0.42 1.19 1.76
C ILE A 98 -1.42 1.54 2.86
N ILE A 99 -1.01 2.36 3.81
CA ILE A 99 -1.90 2.90 4.83
C ILE A 99 -1.97 4.41 4.67
N LEU A 100 -3.16 4.92 4.38
CA LEU A 100 -3.42 6.34 4.12
C LEU A 100 -3.97 7.02 5.37
N PHE A 101 -3.45 8.21 5.66
CA PHE A 101 -4.05 9.17 6.58
C PHE A 101 -4.19 10.55 5.91
N ASP A 102 -4.95 11.44 6.53
CA ASP A 102 -5.20 12.80 6.07
C ASP A 102 -4.35 13.77 6.90
N ILE A 103 -3.47 14.54 6.24
CA ILE A 103 -2.57 15.48 6.94
C ILE A 103 -3.29 16.59 7.70
N THR A 104 -4.58 16.81 7.41
CA THR A 104 -5.44 17.81 8.07
C THR A 104 -6.18 17.23 9.27
N ASN A 105 -6.10 15.92 9.50
CA ASN A 105 -6.85 15.22 10.54
C ASN A 105 -5.92 14.35 11.45
N PRO A 106 -5.53 14.84 12.63
CA PRO A 106 -4.70 14.10 13.59
C PRO A 106 -5.25 12.72 13.99
N GLU A 107 -6.58 12.58 14.11
CA GLU A 107 -7.21 11.29 14.45
C GLU A 107 -6.93 10.22 13.38
N SER A 108 -6.84 10.63 12.11
CA SER A 108 -6.54 9.70 11.02
C SER A 108 -5.16 9.04 11.16
N LEU A 109 -4.15 9.75 11.69
CA LEU A 109 -2.83 9.20 11.96
C LEU A 109 -2.85 8.28 13.20
N LYS A 110 -3.69 8.57 14.21
CA LYS A 110 -3.86 7.66 15.35
C LYS A 110 -4.43 6.32 14.92
N GLU A 111 -5.42 6.33 14.01
CA GLU A 111 -6.01 5.10 13.46
C GLU A 111 -5.01 4.23 12.67
N VAL A 112 -3.95 4.82 12.10
CA VAL A 112 -2.90 4.06 11.40
C VAL A 112 -2.27 2.99 12.30
N LYS A 113 -2.14 3.26 13.61
CA LYS A 113 -1.60 2.27 14.57
C LYS A 113 -2.43 1.00 14.61
N LEU A 114 -3.76 1.13 14.56
CA LEU A 114 -4.67 -0.01 14.54
C LEU A 114 -4.52 -0.81 13.25
N TRP A 115 -4.37 -0.13 12.11
CA TRP A 115 -4.17 -0.78 10.82
C TRP A 115 -2.86 -1.55 10.74
N VAL A 116 -1.73 -0.92 11.11
CA VAL A 116 -0.42 -1.59 11.07
C VAL A 116 -0.36 -2.76 12.03
N PHE A 117 -0.93 -2.62 13.24
CA PHE A 117 -1.06 -3.72 14.19
C PHE A 117 -1.89 -4.86 13.61
N SER A 118 -3.04 -4.54 13.02
CA SER A 118 -3.95 -5.56 12.46
C SER A 118 -3.32 -6.31 11.29
N VAL A 119 -2.55 -5.64 10.43
CA VAL A 119 -1.80 -6.31 9.35
C VAL A 119 -0.77 -7.26 9.94
N ARG A 120 0.11 -6.76 10.81
CA ARG A 120 1.22 -7.54 11.38
C ARG A 120 0.78 -8.67 12.31
N LYS A 121 -0.42 -8.57 12.87
CA LYS A 121 -1.02 -9.65 13.68
C LYS A 121 -1.41 -10.86 12.83
N HIS A 122 -1.77 -10.67 11.56
CA HIS A 122 -2.37 -11.73 10.74
C HIS A 122 -1.48 -12.21 9.59
N ILE A 123 -0.50 -11.41 9.16
CA ILE A 123 0.48 -11.79 8.15
C ILE A 123 1.88 -11.40 8.62
N ASN A 124 2.88 -12.17 8.17
CA ASN A 124 4.29 -11.86 8.40
C ASN A 124 4.57 -10.40 8.00
N CYS A 125 5.56 -9.78 8.65
CA CYS A 125 5.91 -8.39 8.35
C CYS A 125 6.18 -8.25 6.84
N ILE A 126 5.28 -7.59 6.13
CA ILE A 126 5.40 -7.24 4.71
C ILE A 126 5.85 -5.78 4.59
N PRO A 127 6.36 -5.35 3.43
CA PRO A 127 6.53 -3.94 3.12
C PRO A 127 5.23 -3.15 3.28
N ILE A 128 5.29 -2.06 4.05
CA ILE A 128 4.16 -1.14 4.23
C ILE A 128 4.63 0.29 4.01
N ILE A 129 3.98 1.05 3.12
CA ILE A 129 4.22 2.48 2.96
C ILE A 129 3.12 3.28 3.66
N LEU A 130 3.54 4.26 4.46
CA LEU A 130 2.65 5.25 5.04
C LEU A 130 2.45 6.39 4.04
N MET A 131 1.19 6.74 3.75
CA MET A 131 0.84 7.86 2.89
C MET A 131 0.12 8.96 3.67
N GLY A 132 0.71 10.15 3.69
CA GLY A 132 0.06 11.37 4.18
C GLY A 132 -0.62 12.09 3.03
N ASN A 133 -1.92 11.88 2.87
CA ASN A 133 -2.69 12.42 1.76
C ASN A 133 -3.23 13.83 2.05
N LYS A 134 -3.68 14.52 0.99
CA LYS A 134 -4.28 15.86 0.97
C LYS A 134 -3.29 17.00 1.17
N VAL A 135 -2.08 16.87 0.62
CA VAL A 135 -1.12 17.99 0.61
C VAL A 135 -1.59 19.21 -0.17
N ASP A 136 -2.58 19.07 -1.05
CA ASP A 136 -3.28 20.21 -1.66
C ASP A 136 -3.98 21.10 -0.62
N LEU A 137 -4.21 20.58 0.59
CA LEU A 137 -4.75 21.32 1.73
C LEU A 137 -3.65 21.69 2.75
N ASN A 138 -2.42 21.96 2.29
CA ASN A 138 -1.29 22.30 3.17
C ASN A 138 -1.58 23.47 4.13
N TYR A 139 -2.45 24.41 3.72
CA TYR A 139 -2.91 25.53 4.55
C TYR A 139 -3.79 25.11 5.74
N LYS A 140 -4.32 23.88 5.75
CA LYS A 140 -5.06 23.25 6.87
C LYS A 140 -4.25 22.15 7.55
N ARG A 141 -2.93 22.07 7.30
CA ARG A 141 -2.09 21.00 7.85
C ARG A 141 -2.15 20.99 9.37
N ALA A 142 -2.50 19.84 9.93
CA ALA A 142 -2.51 19.59 11.37
C ALA A 142 -1.38 18.64 11.79
N ILE A 143 -0.82 17.87 10.86
CA ILE A 143 0.27 16.92 11.09
C ILE A 143 1.49 17.36 10.28
N THR A 144 2.62 17.56 10.95
CA THR A 144 3.88 17.93 10.28
C THR A 144 4.50 16.74 9.55
N TYR A 145 5.37 17.02 8.57
CA TYR A 145 6.06 15.94 7.86
C TYR A 145 6.97 15.17 8.82
N GLU A 146 7.65 15.90 9.71
CA GLU A 146 8.58 15.37 10.70
C GLU A 146 7.87 14.48 11.72
N GLU A 147 6.68 14.85 12.16
CA GLU A 147 5.85 14.04 13.06
C GLU A 147 5.44 12.71 12.40
N ALA A 148 4.87 12.78 11.20
CA ALA A 148 4.45 11.59 10.46
C ALA A 148 5.64 10.70 10.06
N LYS A 149 6.79 11.30 9.72
CA LYS A 149 8.03 10.56 9.45
C LYS A 149 8.54 9.83 10.69
N LYS A 150 8.62 10.50 11.84
CA LYS A 150 9.03 9.86 13.11
C LYS A 150 8.07 8.73 13.49
N PHE A 151 6.78 8.93 13.27
CA PHE A 151 5.77 7.88 13.44
C PHE A 151 6.07 6.68 12.53
N ALA A 152 6.33 6.91 11.25
CA ALA A 152 6.62 5.85 10.28
C ALA A 152 7.88 5.05 10.64
N GLU A 153 8.95 5.72 11.08
CA GLU A 153 10.18 5.10 11.54
C GLU A 153 9.94 4.24 12.79
N LYS A 154 9.25 4.79 13.79
CA LYS A 154 8.88 4.08 15.03
C LYS A 154 8.08 2.82 14.75
N GLU A 155 7.08 2.94 13.88
CA GLU A 155 6.21 1.83 13.50
C GLU A 155 6.81 0.98 12.37
N LYS A 156 8.10 1.14 12.01
CA LYS A 156 8.82 0.32 11.02
C LYS A 156 8.13 0.24 9.65
N PHE A 157 7.63 1.35 9.14
CA PHE A 157 7.18 1.45 7.75
C PHE A 157 8.39 1.43 6.80
N ALA A 158 8.19 0.93 5.58
CA ALA A 158 9.21 0.95 4.54
C ALA A 158 9.53 2.39 4.08
N ALA A 159 8.51 3.25 4.02
CA ALA A 159 8.64 4.65 3.68
C ALA A 159 7.46 5.46 4.22
N TYR A 160 7.65 6.78 4.34
CA TYR A 160 6.58 7.77 4.48
C TYR A 160 6.63 8.73 3.30
N ILE A 161 5.53 8.80 2.56
CA ILE A 161 5.38 9.66 1.37
C ILE A 161 4.15 10.56 1.55
N GLU A 162 4.31 11.84 1.24
CA GLU A 162 3.19 12.78 1.18
C GLU A 162 2.58 12.79 -0.23
N THR A 163 1.25 12.78 -0.32
CA THR A 163 0.52 12.64 -1.59
C THR A 163 -0.65 13.62 -1.66
N SER A 164 -1.07 13.96 -2.88
CA SER A 164 -2.40 14.50 -3.15
C SER A 164 -3.05 13.62 -4.19
N VAL A 165 -3.98 12.78 -3.73
CA VAL A 165 -4.76 11.95 -4.65
C VAL A 165 -5.61 12.82 -5.59
N LYS A 166 -6.05 14.00 -5.11
CA LYS A 166 -6.83 14.95 -5.89
C LYS A 166 -6.02 15.54 -7.04
N GLU A 167 -4.81 16.02 -6.75
CA GLU A 167 -3.92 16.69 -7.71
C GLU A 167 -2.94 15.73 -8.41
N ASN A 168 -3.13 14.41 -8.27
CA ASN A 168 -2.26 13.36 -8.83
C ASN A 168 -0.78 13.43 -8.38
N VAL A 169 -0.51 13.90 -7.17
CA VAL A 169 0.85 14.05 -6.65
C VAL A 169 1.29 12.77 -5.94
N ASN A 170 2.43 12.21 -6.37
CA ASN A 170 3.10 11.05 -5.77
C ASN A 170 2.22 9.78 -5.70
N ILE A 171 1.23 9.62 -6.59
CA ILE A 171 0.37 8.42 -6.61
C ILE A 171 1.13 7.26 -7.22
N ILE A 172 1.51 7.39 -8.48
CA ILE A 172 2.06 6.30 -9.29
C ILE A 172 3.42 5.91 -8.73
N GLU A 173 4.26 6.91 -8.46
CA GLU A 173 5.62 6.76 -7.97
C GLU A 173 5.68 6.00 -6.64
N THR A 174 4.69 6.20 -5.76
CA THR A 174 4.65 5.47 -4.48
C THR A 174 4.24 4.01 -4.67
N LEU A 175 3.32 3.71 -5.59
CA LEU A 175 2.90 2.34 -5.88
C LEU A 175 4.02 1.57 -6.59
N GLU A 176 4.71 2.22 -7.53
CA GLU A 176 5.89 1.65 -8.20
C GLU A 176 7.03 1.40 -7.22
N LEU A 177 7.31 2.35 -6.32
CA LEU A 177 8.27 2.17 -5.23
C LEU A 177 7.89 0.97 -4.35
N LEU A 178 6.61 0.84 -3.98
CA LEU A 178 6.14 -0.32 -3.21
C LEU A 178 6.41 -1.63 -3.97
N ASN A 179 6.10 -1.68 -5.26
CA ASN A 179 6.34 -2.86 -6.09
C ASN A 179 7.81 -3.23 -6.19
N GLU A 180 8.70 -2.25 -6.34
CA GLU A 180 10.14 -2.50 -6.32
C GLU A 180 10.62 -3.05 -4.96
N ILE A 181 10.09 -2.53 -3.85
CA ILE A 181 10.42 -3.01 -2.51
C ILE A 181 9.89 -4.43 -2.29
N ILE A 182 8.65 -4.72 -2.71
CA ILE A 182 8.06 -6.07 -2.65
C ILE A 182 8.93 -7.04 -3.46
N TYR A 183 9.30 -6.65 -4.67
CA TYR A 183 10.15 -7.44 -5.53
C TYR A 183 11.51 -7.74 -4.89
N TYR A 184 12.18 -6.72 -4.36
CA TYR A 184 13.44 -6.87 -3.64
C TYR A 184 13.30 -7.83 -2.46
N HIS A 185 12.21 -7.70 -1.68
CA HIS A 185 11.95 -8.59 -0.56
C HIS A 185 11.73 -10.05 -1.01
N ILE A 186 10.93 -10.29 -2.06
CA ILE A 186 10.73 -11.63 -2.63
C ILE A 186 12.06 -12.24 -3.06
N LYS A 187 12.92 -11.46 -3.75
CA LYS A 187 14.22 -11.93 -4.22
C LYS A 187 15.22 -12.18 -3.10
N SER A 188 15.09 -11.50 -1.97
CA SER A 188 15.92 -11.76 -0.79
C SER A 188 15.65 -13.12 -0.14
N GLY A 189 14.48 -13.73 -0.39
CA GLY A 189 14.07 -15.01 0.21
C GLY A 189 13.79 -14.95 1.71
N LYS A 190 13.84 -13.76 2.33
CA LYS A 190 13.54 -13.57 3.75
C LYS A 190 12.05 -13.76 4.03
N GLU A 191 11.72 -14.45 5.11
CA GLU A 191 10.31 -14.67 5.52
C GLU A 191 9.62 -13.41 6.05
N THR A 192 10.40 -12.46 6.55
CA THR A 192 9.91 -11.20 7.13
C THR A 192 10.67 -10.01 6.56
N PHE A 193 9.94 -8.94 6.27
CA PHE A 193 10.47 -7.68 5.81
C PHE A 193 10.97 -6.83 6.98
N ASN A 194 12.15 -6.25 6.81
CA ASN A 194 12.71 -5.24 7.69
C ASN A 194 13.08 -3.99 6.88
N PRO A 195 12.53 -2.80 7.18
CA PRO A 195 12.88 -1.56 6.46
C PRO A 195 14.38 -1.23 6.46
N LEU A 196 15.14 -1.71 7.45
CA LEU A 196 16.59 -1.50 7.52
C LEU A 196 17.36 -2.27 6.45
N ASP A 197 16.74 -3.29 5.84
CA ASP A 197 17.31 -4.04 4.72
C ASP A 197 17.28 -3.26 3.40
N LEU A 198 16.54 -2.14 3.34
CA LEU A 198 16.50 -1.30 2.15
C LEU A 198 17.86 -0.60 1.93
N ASP A 199 18.42 -0.83 0.75
CA ASP A 199 19.69 -0.24 0.35
C ASP A 199 19.59 1.29 0.10
N ASN A 200 20.73 1.89 -0.22
CA ASN A 200 20.80 3.33 -0.47
C ASN A 200 20.00 3.79 -1.69
N SER A 201 19.76 2.92 -2.68
CA SER A 201 19.00 3.27 -3.87
C SER A 201 17.53 3.55 -3.51
N PHE A 202 16.93 2.73 -2.65
CA PHE A 202 15.58 2.95 -2.13
C PHE A 202 15.52 4.22 -1.27
N LYS A 203 16.52 4.46 -0.42
CA LYS A 203 16.58 5.68 0.41
C LYS A 203 16.64 6.95 -0.44
N ILE A 204 17.38 6.93 -1.55
CA ILE A 204 17.45 8.03 -2.51
C ILE A 204 16.08 8.23 -3.19
N LYS A 205 15.45 7.16 -3.69
CA LYS A 205 14.11 7.23 -4.28
C LYS A 205 13.08 7.84 -3.32
N ILE A 206 13.04 7.35 -2.07
CA ILE A 206 12.16 7.88 -1.02
C ILE A 206 12.43 9.37 -0.78
N LYS A 207 13.70 9.79 -0.76
CA LYS A 207 14.08 11.20 -0.59
C LYS A 207 13.62 12.06 -1.76
N ASN A 208 13.69 11.56 -3.00
CA ASN A 208 13.28 12.29 -4.19
C ASN A 208 11.76 12.45 -4.30
N LEU A 209 10.99 11.55 -3.70
CA LEU A 209 9.54 11.67 -3.58
C LEU A 209 9.09 12.60 -2.45
N LYS A 210 10.03 13.15 -1.66
CA LYS A 210 9.71 14.20 -0.72
C LYS A 210 9.33 15.45 -1.50
N LEU A 211 8.11 15.94 -1.29
CA LEU A 211 7.72 17.25 -1.79
C LEU A 211 8.64 18.31 -1.17
N ILE A 212 9.41 18.98 -2.02
CA ILE A 212 10.17 20.16 -1.63
C ILE A 212 9.11 21.24 -1.38
N ARG A 213 9.01 21.68 -0.13
CA ARG A 213 8.10 22.75 0.29
C ARG A 213 8.67 24.11 -0.07
#